data_AF-A0A0J1FED6-F1
#
_entry.id   AF-A0A0J1FED6-F1
#
_cell.length_a   1.000
_cell.length_b   1.000
_cell.length_c   1.000
_cell.angle_alpha   90.00
_cell.angle_beta   90.00
_cell.angle_gamma   90.00
#
_symmetry.space_group_name_H-M   'P 1'
#
loop_
_entity.id
_entity.type
_entity.pdbx_description
1 polymer ?
#
loop_
_entity_poly.entity_id
_entity_poly.type
_entity_poly.pdbx_seq_one_letter_code
_entity_poly.pdbx_strand_id
1 'polypeptide(L)'
;MFIVVVKWSIIVVGGETVIRLNLSKFMGIKKMTIQDVHERTGLSRNTVSDLYHENVKLIRFDTIERLCELFDVQPGELLEWVREGR
;
A
#
# COMPACT_ATOMS: atom_id res chain seq x y z
N MET A 1 -2.75 -17.70 27.54
CA MET A 1 -1.47 -18.21 26.99
C MET A 1 -1.83 -19.47 26.21
N PHE A 2 -2.10 -19.49 24.90
CA PHE A 2 -1.67 -18.70 23.75
C PHE A 2 -2.87 -18.46 22.82
N ILE A 3 -2.95 -17.27 22.22
CA ILE A 3 -3.85 -16.99 21.09
C ILE A 3 -3.18 -17.64 19.87
N VAL A 4 -3.73 -18.74 19.38
CA VAL A 4 -3.30 -19.34 18.11
C VAL A 4 -3.90 -18.49 17.01
N VAL A 5 -3.06 -17.66 16.39
CA VAL A 5 -3.35 -16.94 15.15
C VAL A 5 -3.45 -18.02 14.07
N VAL A 6 -4.67 -18.50 13.82
CA VAL A 6 -4.96 -19.37 12.68
C VAL A 6 -4.72 -18.56 11.42
N LYS A 7 -3.54 -18.81 10.85
CA LYS A 7 -3.13 -18.53 9.48
C LYS A 7 -4.31 -18.83 8.56
N TRP A 8 -4.86 -17.78 7.96
CA TRP A 8 -5.93 -17.88 6.98
C TRP A 8 -5.44 -18.69 5.77
N SER A 9 -5.67 -20.00 5.79
CA SER A 9 -5.73 -20.82 4.58
C SER A 9 -7.07 -20.52 3.92
N ILE A 10 -7.14 -19.43 3.15
CA ILE A 10 -8.22 -19.24 2.17
C ILE A 10 -7.77 -19.97 0.91
N ILE A 11 -8.50 -21.02 0.55
CA ILE A 11 -8.42 -21.57 -0.81
C ILE A 11 -9.15 -20.55 -1.69
N VAL A 12 -8.41 -19.63 -2.30
CA VAL A 12 -8.93 -18.71 -3.31
C VAL A 12 -9.07 -19.50 -4.62
N VAL A 13 -10.27 -19.99 -4.90
CA VAL A 13 -10.63 -20.54 -6.23
C VAL A 13 -11.29 -19.42 -7.03
N GLY A 14 -10.56 -18.81 -7.95
CA GLY A 14 -11.06 -17.79 -8.88
C GLY A 14 -10.19 -16.54 -8.86
N GLY A 15 -9.71 -16.12 -10.04
CA GLY A 15 -8.76 -15.01 -10.15
C GLY A 15 -9.31 -13.72 -9.54
N GLU A 16 -8.66 -13.26 -8.47
CA GLU A 16 -9.03 -12.05 -7.77
C GLU A 16 -8.46 -10.85 -8.53
N THR A 17 -9.34 -9.94 -8.94
CA THR A 17 -8.91 -8.62 -9.42
C THR A 17 -8.73 -7.72 -8.20
N VAL A 18 -7.51 -7.29 -7.93
CA VAL A 18 -7.17 -6.48 -6.76
C VAL A 18 -6.65 -5.11 -7.21
N ILE A 19 -6.97 -4.09 -6.42
CA ILE A 19 -6.38 -2.76 -6.59
C ILE A 19 -5.12 -2.72 -5.72
N ARG A 20 -3.96 -2.62 -6.37
CA ARG A 20 -2.65 -2.52 -5.73
C ARG A 20 -2.21 -1.06 -5.65
N LEU A 21 -1.46 -0.71 -4.62
CA LEU A 21 -0.85 0.61 -4.46
C LEU A 21 0.67 0.49 -4.52
N ASN A 22 1.29 1.12 -5.52
CA ASN A 22 2.71 0.94 -5.84
C ASN A 22 3.61 1.93 -5.08
N LEU A 23 3.47 2.04 -3.76
CA LEU A 23 4.25 3.01 -2.98
C LEU A 23 5.76 2.78 -3.08
N SER A 24 6.20 1.52 -3.06
CA SER A 24 7.61 1.12 -3.17
C SER A 24 8.28 1.65 -4.44
N LYS A 25 7.56 1.68 -5.56
CA LYS A 25 8.03 2.21 -6.84
C LYS A 25 8.34 3.70 -6.76
N PHE A 26 7.40 4.51 -6.25
CA PHE A 26 7.58 5.97 -6.14
C PHE A 26 8.66 6.34 -5.12
N MET A 27 8.71 5.61 -4.00
CA MET A 27 9.79 5.76 -3.02
C MET A 27 11.16 5.45 -3.62
N GLY A 28 11.28 4.40 -4.43
CA GLY A 28 12.51 4.07 -5.15
C GLY A 28 12.94 5.16 -6.14
N ILE A 29 12.00 5.69 -6.93
CA ILE A 29 12.27 6.76 -7.92
C ILE A 29 12.77 8.03 -7.22
N LYS A 30 12.15 8.44 -6.11
CA LYS A 30 12.52 9.66 -5.37
C LYS A 30 13.60 9.42 -4.31
N LYS A 31 14.15 8.20 -4.18
CA LYS A 31 15.13 7.79 -3.15
C LYS A 31 14.67 8.14 -1.72
N MET A 32 13.40 7.91 -1.42
CA MET A 32 12.81 8.19 -0.11
C MET A 32 12.71 6.90 0.73
N THR A 33 12.96 7.04 2.03
CA THR A 33 12.76 6.00 3.02
C THR A 33 11.36 6.08 3.63
N ILE A 34 10.95 5.05 4.36
CA ILE A 34 9.69 5.07 5.14
C ILE A 34 9.67 6.26 6.10
N GLN A 35 10.83 6.63 6.66
CA GLN A 35 10.93 7.80 7.53
C GLN A 35 10.64 9.09 6.78
N ASP A 36 11.22 9.28 5.59
CA ASP A 36 11.01 10.50 4.80
C ASP A 36 9.52 10.67 4.43
N VAL A 37 8.86 9.58 4.04
CA VAL A 37 7.43 9.60 3.70
C VAL A 37 6.59 9.89 4.96
N HIS A 38 6.91 9.28 6.09
CA HIS A 38 6.25 9.57 7.37
C HIS A 38 6.35 11.05 7.74
N GLU A 39 7.55 11.64 7.69
CA GLU A 39 7.79 13.04 8.04
C GLU A 39 7.08 14.01 7.10
N ARG A 40 7.08 13.72 5.79
CA ARG A 40 6.50 14.62 4.78
C ARG A 40 4.98 14.51 4.65
N THR A 41 4.40 13.33 4.88
CA THR A 41 2.95 13.11 4.75
C THR A 41 2.20 13.20 6.08
N GLY A 42 2.90 13.09 7.22
CA GLY A 42 2.28 12.98 8.54
C GLY A 42 1.55 11.64 8.78
N LEU A 43 1.61 10.69 7.85
CA LEU A 43 1.07 9.33 8.03
C LEU A 43 1.91 8.59 9.07
N SER A 44 1.30 7.74 9.90
CA SER A 44 2.07 6.96 10.88
C SER A 44 3.10 6.05 10.19
N ARG A 45 4.27 5.84 10.81
CA ARG A 45 5.31 4.91 10.29
C ARG A 45 4.75 3.52 9.98
N ASN A 46 3.85 3.02 10.82
CA ASN A 46 3.21 1.72 10.62
C ASN A 46 2.35 1.74 9.36
N THR A 47 1.53 2.78 9.18
CA THR A 47 0.73 2.96 7.96
C THR A 47 1.60 3.01 6.71
N VAL A 48 2.68 3.80 6.72
CA VAL A 48 3.61 3.88 5.57
C VAL A 48 4.27 2.53 5.31
N SER A 49 4.68 1.80 6.36
CA SER A 49 5.23 0.44 6.24
C SER A 49 4.21 -0.53 5.67
N ASP A 50 2.95 -0.51 6.13
CA ASP A 50 1.91 -1.39 5.62
C ASP A 50 1.60 -1.09 4.15
N LEU A 51 1.56 0.19 3.77
CA LEU A 51 1.39 0.62 2.38
C LEU A 51 2.57 0.18 1.50
N TYR A 52 3.79 0.27 2.02
CA TYR A 52 5.01 -0.15 1.32
C TYR A 52 5.02 -1.66 1.03
N HIS A 53 4.58 -2.47 2.01
CA HIS A 53 4.50 -3.92 1.89
C HIS A 53 3.16 -4.43 1.34
N GLU A 54 2.27 -3.52 0.90
CA GLU A 54 0.96 -3.86 0.35
C GLU A 54 0.05 -4.67 1.32
N ASN A 55 0.27 -4.54 2.63
CA ASN A 55 -0.48 -5.26 3.67
C ASN A 55 -1.79 -4.55 4.08
N VAL A 56 -2.16 -3.48 3.38
CA VAL A 56 -3.31 -2.64 3.71
C VAL A 56 -4.58 -3.17 3.05
N LYS A 57 -5.60 -3.46 3.86
CA LYS A 57 -6.94 -3.88 3.37
C LYS A 57 -7.87 -2.73 3.06
N LEU A 58 -7.60 -1.55 3.64
CA LEU A 58 -8.41 -0.36 3.51
C LEU A 58 -7.51 0.87 3.51
N ILE A 59 -7.60 1.65 2.44
CA ILE A 59 -6.94 2.95 2.35
C ILE A 59 -7.98 4.07 2.33
N ARG A 60 -7.71 5.16 3.05
CA ARG A 60 -8.56 6.34 3.07
C ARG A 60 -8.15 7.30 1.95
N PHE A 61 -9.10 8.09 1.43
CA PHE A 61 -8.81 9.08 0.40
C PHE A 61 -7.78 10.13 0.83
N ASP A 62 -7.77 10.54 2.11
CA ASP A 62 -6.75 11.47 2.63
C ASP A 62 -5.33 10.90 2.56
N THR A 63 -5.18 9.58 2.69
CA THR A 63 -3.88 8.91 2.50
C THR A 63 -3.45 8.99 1.04
N ILE A 64 -4.36 8.76 0.10
CA ILE A 64 -4.07 8.82 -1.34
C ILE A 64 -3.70 10.25 -1.73
N GLU A 65 -4.47 11.24 -1.29
CA GLU A 65 -4.25 12.67 -1.54
C GLU A 65 -2.86 13.09 -1.07
N ARG A 66 -2.48 12.81 0.18
CA ARG A 66 -1.15 13.13 0.72
C ARG A 66 0.00 12.48 -0.05
N LEU A 67 -0.19 11.25 -0.53
CA LEU A 67 0.82 10.57 -1.34
C LEU A 67 0.91 11.18 -2.74
N CYS A 68 -0.23 11.54 -3.34
CA CYS A 68 -0.27 12.24 -4.63
C CYS A 68 0.42 13.60 -4.53
N GLU A 69 0.17 14.38 -3.48
CA GLU A 69 0.84 15.65 -3.21
C GLU A 69 2.35 15.48 -2.99
N LEU A 70 2.76 14.46 -2.22
CA LEU A 70 4.17 14.20 -1.95
C LEU A 70 4.94 13.85 -3.24
N PHE A 71 4.36 12.99 -4.07
CA PHE A 71 5.04 12.47 -5.25
C PHE A 71 4.81 13.32 -6.51
N ASP A 72 3.87 14.26 -6.46
CA ASP A 72 3.38 15.09 -7.58
C ASP A 72 2.84 14.22 -8.73
N VAL A 73 1.90 13.33 -8.39
CA VAL A 73 1.34 12.33 -9.32
C VAL A 73 -0.17 12.23 -9.19
N GLN A 74 -0.84 11.69 -10.20
CA GLN A 74 -2.27 11.43 -10.15
C GLN A 74 -2.58 10.10 -9.44
N PRO A 75 -3.77 9.93 -8.84
CA PRO A 75 -4.16 8.67 -8.17
C PRO A 75 -4.08 7.43 -9.07
N GLY A 76 -4.34 7.58 -10.37
CA GLY A 76 -4.24 6.49 -11.35
C GLY A 76 -2.80 6.04 -11.65
N GLU A 77 -1.79 6.82 -11.27
CA GLU A 77 -0.38 6.40 -11.33
C GLU A 77 0.03 5.65 -10.06
N LEU A 78 -0.59 6.00 -8.93
CA LEU A 78 -0.34 5.40 -7.62
C LEU A 78 -1.04 4.04 -7.46
N LEU A 79 -2.26 3.94 -7.99
CA LEU A 79 -3.12 2.77 -7.91
C LEU A 79 -3.12 2.01 -9.23
N GLU A 80 -2.95 0.71 -9.15
CA GLU A 80 -2.95 -0.19 -10.30
C GLU A 80 -4.02 -1.26 -10.13
N TRP A 81 -4.80 -1.49 -11.17
CA TRP A 81 -5.71 -2.62 -11.22
C TRP A 81 -4.95 -3.85 -11.72
N VAL A 82 -4.82 -4.85 -10.86
CA VAL A 82 -4.10 -6.10 -11.15
C VAL A 82 -5.11 -7.23 -11.25
N ARG A 83 -5.00 -8.01 -12.33
CA ARG A 83 -5.74 -9.27 -12.49
C ARG A 83 -4.83 -10.41 -12.08
N GLU A 84 -5.01 -10.97 -10.89
CA GLU A 84 -4.33 -12.21 -10.52
C GLU A 84 -5.02 -13.38 -11.25
N GLY A 85 -4.47 -13.73 -12.42
CA GLY A 85 -5.05 -14.72 -13.31
C GLY A 85 -4.00 -15.40 -14.18
N ARG A 86 -3.60 -16.60 -13.71
CA ARG A 86 -2.70 -17.63 -14.29
C ARG A 86 -1.19 -17.42 -14.18
#